data_AF-A0A4Y2JJ87-F1
#
_entry.id   AF-A0A4Y2JJ87-F1
#
_cell.length_a   1.000
_cell.length_b   1.000
_cell.length_c   1.000
_cell.angle_alpha   90.00
_cell.angle_beta   90.00
_cell.angle_gamma   90.00
#
_symmetry.space_group_name_H-M   'P 1'
#
loop_
_entity.id
_entity.type
_entity.pdbx_description
1 polymer ?
#
loop_
_entity_poly.entity_id
_entity_poly.type
_entity_poly.pdbx_seq_one_letter_code
_entity_poly.pdbx_strand_id
1 'polypeptide(L)' 'QFERPKFSPVFQVEVQGILKDVNEEMEGTLFYDRPNNRGALRFTYQGETSQSIFRFDDNEMLYISGKEFFYL' A
#
# COMPACT_ATOMS: atom_id res chain seq x y z
N GLN A 1 -28.02 -16.66 0.99
CA GLN A 1 -26.65 -16.71 1.55
C GLN A 1 -25.86 -15.64 0.81
N PHE A 2 -25.31 -14.63 1.50
CA PHE A 2 -24.50 -13.60 0.83
C PHE A 2 -23.13 -14.21 0.52
N GLU A 3 -22.81 -14.39 -0.76
CA GLU A 3 -21.43 -14.67 -1.14
C GLU A 3 -20.60 -13.41 -0.89
N ARG A 4 -19.59 -13.54 -0.03
CA ARG A 4 -18.61 -12.46 0.14
C ARG A 4 -17.85 -12.28 -1.17
N PRO A 5 -17.50 -11.04 -1.55
CA PRO A 5 -16.64 -10.81 -2.69
C PRO A 5 -15.37 -11.66 -2.57
N LYS A 6 -15.11 -12.50 -3.57
CA LYS A 6 -13.85 -13.25 -3.66
C LYS A 6 -12.83 -12.34 -4.32
N PHE A 7 -11.91 -11.79 -3.53
CA PHE A 7 -10.74 -11.13 -4.09
C PHE A 7 -9.83 -12.19 -4.73
N SER A 8 -9.24 -11.82 -5.86
CA SER A 8 -8.15 -12.61 -6.45
C SER A 8 -7.05 -12.84 -5.39
N PRO A 9 -6.40 -14.01 -5.35
CA PRO A 9 -5.27 -14.24 -4.44
C PRO A 9 -4.11 -13.26 -4.69
N VAL A 10 -4.06 -12.64 -5.86
CA VAL A 10 -3.16 -11.54 -6.20
C VAL A 10 -3.99 -10.36 -6.70
N PHE A 11 -3.88 -9.21 -6.06
CA PHE A 11 -4.61 -8.00 -6.48
C PHE A 11 -3.81 -6.72 -6.22
N GLN A 12 -4.17 -5.70 -6.99
CA GLN A 12 -3.79 -4.32 -6.74
C GLN A 12 -5.05 -3.45 -6.76
N VAL A 13 -5.21 -2.59 -5.76
CA VAL A 13 -6.36 -1.69 -5.63
C VAL A 13 -5.90 -0.31 -5.21
N GLU A 14 -6.68 0.70 -5.56
CA GLU A 14 -6.58 2.02 -4.97
C GLU A 14 -7.18 1.99 -3.56
N VAL A 15 -6.57 2.73 -2.64
CA VAL A 15 -7.00 2.84 -1.25
C VAL A 15 -7.01 4.30 -0.83
N GLN A 16 -8.02 4.66 -0.05
CA GLN A 16 -8.08 5.91 0.68
C GLN A 16 -7.85 5.58 2.16
N GLY A 17 -6.79 6.15 2.73
CA GLY A 17 -6.43 6.00 4.14
C GLY A 17 -6.64 7.29 4.91
N ILE A 18 -6.77 7.17 6.24
CA ILE A 18 -6.71 8.32 7.15
C ILE A 18 -5.49 8.13 8.04
N LEU A 19 -4.57 9.09 8.03
CA LEU A 19 -3.46 9.14 8.96
C LEU A 19 -3.99 9.53 10.34
N LYS A 20 -4.11 8.55 11.25
CA LYS A 20 -4.77 8.73 12.55
C LYS A 20 -4.22 9.89 13.39
N ASP A 21 -2.91 10.11 13.33
CA ASP A 21 -2.25 11.10 14.19
C ASP A 21 -2.53 12.54 13.77
N VAL A 22 -2.80 12.77 12.48
CA VAL A 22 -3.01 14.10 11.89
C VAL A 22 -4.42 14.28 11.32
N ASN A 23 -5.23 13.21 11.28
CA ASN A 23 -6.56 13.16 10.69
C ASN A 23 -6.62 13.68 9.24
N GLU A 24 -5.55 13.42 8.48
CA GLU A 24 -5.45 13.76 7.07
C GLU A 24 -5.70 12.53 6.19
N GLU A 25 -6.41 12.74 5.08
CA GLU A 25 -6.63 11.70 4.08
C GLU A 25 -5.38 11.49 3.23
N MET A 26 -5.13 10.25 2.86
CA MET A 26 -4.10 9.87 1.92
C MET A 26 -4.68 8.95 0.85
N GLU A 27 -4.25 9.16 -0.38
CA GLU A 27 -4.52 8.24 -1.48
C GLU A 27 -3.30 7.37 -1.73
N GLY A 28 -3.55 6.12 -2.09
CA GLY A 28 -2.50 5.16 -2.32
C GLY A 28 -2.94 3.95 -3.11
N THR A 29 -2.00 3.04 -3.31
CA THR A 29 -2.23 1.73 -3.88
C THR A 29 -1.79 0.64 -2.92
N LEU A 30 -2.62 -0.40 -2.81
CA LEU A 30 -2.33 -1.61 -2.07
C LEU A 30 -2.17 -2.75 -3.06
N PHE A 31 -1.02 -3.41 -3.01
CA PHE A 31 -0.79 -4.69 -3.66
C PHE A 31 -0.73 -5.80 -2.61
N TYR A 32 -1.39 -6.93 -2.89
CA TYR A 32 -1.32 -8.12 -2.05
C TYR A 32 -1.15 -9.37 -2.92
N ASP A 33 -0.24 -10.23 -2.51
CA ASP A 33 0.11 -11.50 -3.15
C ASP A 33 0.09 -12.59 -2.09
N ARG A 34 -1.08 -13.22 -1.94
CA ARG A 34 -1.34 -14.25 -0.92
C ARG A 34 -0.44 -15.48 -1.09
N PRO A 35 -0.23 -16.03 -2.29
CA PRO A 35 0.64 -17.20 -2.46
C PRO A 35 2.06 -17.00 -1.94
N ASN A 36 2.58 -15.78 -2.05
CA ASN A 36 3.94 -15.45 -1.61
C ASN A 36 3.97 -14.69 -0.27
N ASN A 37 2.84 -14.68 0.45
CA ASN A 37 2.63 -13.98 1.72
C ASN A 37 3.35 -12.63 1.81
N ARG A 38 3.06 -11.75 0.84
CA ARG A 38 3.68 -10.43 0.71
C ARG A 38 2.68 -9.37 0.29
N GLY A 39 3.01 -8.12 0.59
CA GLY A 39 2.21 -6.97 0.18
C GLY A 39 3.06 -5.72 0.00
N ALA A 40 2.50 -4.73 -0.66
CA ALA A 40 3.10 -3.41 -0.75
C ALA A 40 2.02 -2.33 -0.61
N LEU A 41 2.34 -1.28 0.13
CA LEU A 41 1.53 -0.08 0.22
C LEU A 41 2.35 1.08 -0.35
N ARG A 42 1.79 1.77 -1.34
CA ARG A 42 2.34 3.03 -1.85
C ARG A 42 1.35 4.15 -1.53
N PHE A 43 1.81 5.25 -0.97
CA PHE A 43 0.97 6.40 -0.68
C PHE A 43 1.74 7.70 -0.92
N THR A 44 1.02 8.76 -1.26
CA THR A 44 1.58 10.10 -1.38
C THR A 44 0.94 11.00 -0.34
N TYR A 45 1.78 11.70 0.42
CA TYR A 45 1.35 12.64 1.45
C TYR A 45 2.20 13.91 1.36
N GLN A 46 1.57 15.07 1.25
CA GLN A 46 2.24 16.38 1.17
C GLN A 46 3.37 16.46 0.11
N GLY A 47 3.21 15.76 -1.02
CA GLY A 47 4.19 15.73 -2.11
C GLY A 47 5.36 14.75 -1.92
N GLU A 48 5.35 13.96 -0.84
CA GLU A 48 6.29 12.86 -0.63
C GLU A 48 5.60 11.52 -0.86
N THR A 49 6.22 10.69 -1.69
CA THR A 49 5.73 9.34 -1.95
C THR A 49 6.53 8.36 -1.11
N SER A 50 5.80 7.50 -0.42
CA SER A 50 6.34 6.41 0.37
C SER A 50 5.85 5.07 -0.16
N GLN A 51 6.70 4.06 -0.08
CA GLN A 51 6.38 2.68 -0.37
C GLN A 51 6.90 1.78 0.76
N SER A 52 5.98 1.01 1.34
CA SER A 52 6.27 -0.03 2.33
C SER A 52 6.08 -1.39 1.67
N ILE A 53 7.12 -2.23 1.67
CA ILE A 53 7.09 -3.59 1.14
C ILE A 53 7.17 -4.56 2.33
N PHE A 54 6.16 -5.42 2.44
CA PHE A 54 6.03 -6.38 3.52
C PHE A 54 6.34 -7.80 3.01
N ARG A 55 7.28 -8.47 3.67
CA ARG A 55 7.52 -9.91 3.55
C ARG A 55 7.08 -10.56 4.85
N PHE A 56 5.85 -11.04 4.88
CA PHE A 56 5.21 -11.47 6.14
C PHE A 56 5.83 -12.76 6.69
N ASP A 57 6.29 -13.66 5.81
CA ASP A 57 7.00 -14.88 6.23
C ASP A 57 8.33 -14.58 6.94
N ASP A 58 9.03 -13.53 6.49
CA ASP A 58 10.32 -13.10 7.07
C ASP A 58 10.13 -12.16 8.27
N ASN A 59 8.90 -11.69 8.52
CA ASN A 59 8.60 -10.58 9.43
C ASN A 59 9.45 -9.33 9.12
N GLU A 60 9.67 -9.05 7.83
CA GLU A 60 10.50 -7.96 7.36
C GLU A 60 9.67 -6.89 6.64
N MET A 61 10.06 -5.63 6.83
CA MET A 61 9.49 -4.48 6.14
C MET A 61 10.61 -3.61 5.57
N LEU A 62 10.55 -3.37 4.26
CA LEU A 62 11.39 -2.39 3.58
C LEU A 62 10.59 -1.11 3.37
N TYR A 63 11.11 0.00 3.88
CA TYR A 63 10.52 1.33 3.69
C TYR A 63 11.39 2.13 2.72
N ILE A 64 10.74 2.69 1.69
CA ILE A 64 11.36 3.55 0.69
C ILE A 64 10.53 4.83 0.65
N SER A 65 11.16 5.99 0.83
CA SER A 65 10.50 7.29 0.69
C SER A 65 11.35 8.27 -0.09
N GLY A 66 10.67 9.19 -0.78
CA GLY A 66 11.33 10.25 -1.51
C GLY A 66 10.33 11.23 -2.13
N LYS A 67 10.86 12.38 -2.55
CA LYS A 67 10.10 13.32 -3.39
C LYS A 67 10.00 12.76 -4.80
N GLU A 68 8.81 12.79 -5.40
CA GLU A 68 8.68 12.55 -6.83
C GLU A 68 9.37 13.70 -7.57
N PHE A 69 10.47 13.38 -8.26
CA PHE A 69 11.08 14.29 -9.22
C PHE A 69 10.48 13.97 -10.59
N PHE A 70 9.60 14.84 -11.07
CA PHE A 70 9.25 14.85 -12.49
C PHE A 70 10.42 15.49 -13.24
N TYR A 71 11.17 14.68 -13.99
CA TYR A 71 12.03 15.21 -15.04
C TYR A 71 11.11 15.58 -16.22
N LEU A 72 11.00 16.88 -16.49
CA LEU A 72 10.34 17.44 -17.67
C LEU A 72 11.22 17.26 -18.92
#